data_AF-A0A1A7YK10-F1
#
_entry.id   AF-A0A1A7YK10-F1
#
_cell.length_a   1.000
_cell.length_b   1.000
_cell.length_c   1.000
_cell.angle_alpha   90.00
_cell.angle_beta   90.00
_cell.angle_gamma   90.00
#
_symmetry.space_group_name_H-M   'P 1'
#
loop_
_entity.id
_entity.type
_entity.pdbx_description
1 polymer ?
#
loop_
_entity_poly.entity_id
_entity_poly.type
_entity_poly.pdbx_seq_one_letter_code
_entity_poly.pdbx_strand_id
1 'polypeptide(L)'
;MFSSSQEEHCAPSKDPVKYGELVVLGYNGSLPTGDRGRRKSRFALYKRTKANGVKPSSMHIHSTPQDSKAVNSKGLHSISYTLSRHQTVVVEYSHDKDTDMFQIGRSTESPIDFVVTDTISGGQEGEENPITQSTISRFACRVVCERNPPYTARIFAAGFDSSKNIFLGEKAAKWKNPDGHMDGLTTNGVLVMHPKGGFTEESKPGVWREISVCGDVYTLRETRSAQIPGKLVENENNILLDGSLVDLCGATLLWRTAEGLFHAPTQKHLEALRQEINAARPQCPVGLNTLAFPSMNRTRAFTSLEDKQPWVYLACGHVHGYH
;
A
#
# COMPACT_ATOMS: atom_id res chain seq x y z
N MET A 1 36.19 22.18 29.40
CA MET A 1 35.78 23.10 28.31
C MET A 1 35.16 22.24 27.22
N PHE A 2 33.84 22.23 27.14
CA PHE A 2 33.11 21.48 26.11
C PHE A 2 33.13 22.31 24.83
N SER A 3 33.77 21.78 23.79
CA SER A 3 33.76 22.36 22.44
C SER A 3 32.39 22.11 21.84
N SER A 4 31.71 23.20 21.48
CA SER A 4 30.47 23.21 20.70
C SER A 4 30.68 22.49 19.38
N SER A 5 30.06 21.31 19.24
CA SER A 5 29.92 20.61 17.97
C SER A 5 29.09 21.47 17.02
N GLN A 6 29.72 21.89 15.93
CA GLN A 6 29.09 22.59 14.83
C GLN A 6 27.88 21.79 14.35
N GLU A 7 26.72 22.44 14.28
CA GLU A 7 25.58 21.98 13.52
C GLU A 7 26.03 21.82 12.06
N GLU A 8 26.28 20.59 11.63
CA GLU A 8 26.42 20.26 10.22
C GLU A 8 25.07 20.53 9.54
N HIS A 9 24.97 21.71 8.94
CA HIS A 9 23.96 22.02 7.95
C HIS A 9 24.12 21.03 6.79
N CYS A 10 23.38 19.93 6.85
CA CYS A 10 23.35 18.93 5.78
C CYS A 10 22.82 19.61 4.50
N ALA A 11 23.68 19.75 3.51
CA ALA A 11 23.29 20.24 2.19
C ALA A 11 22.17 19.35 1.63
N PRO A 12 21.18 19.90 0.90
CA PRO A 12 20.11 19.08 0.34
C PRO A 12 20.72 18.02 -0.58
N SER A 13 20.50 16.75 -0.25
CA SER A 13 20.96 15.63 -1.07
C SER A 13 20.35 15.76 -2.47
N LYS A 14 21.13 15.43 -3.50
CA LYS A 14 20.68 15.47 -4.91
C LYS A 14 19.63 14.41 -5.23
N ASP A 15 19.38 13.48 -4.32
CA ASP A 15 18.46 12.38 -4.52
C ASP A 15 17.01 12.81 -4.25
N PRO A 16 16.05 12.37 -5.07
CA PRO A 16 14.65 12.67 -4.84
C PRO A 16 14.19 12.08 -3.50
N VAL A 17 13.56 12.90 -2.67
CA VAL A 17 13.03 12.48 -1.36
C VAL A 17 12.05 11.32 -1.54
N LYS A 18 12.36 10.15 -0.99
CA LYS A 18 11.46 8.98 -0.94
C LYS A 18 10.57 9.07 0.29
N TYR A 19 9.27 8.98 0.12
CA TYR A 19 8.31 8.88 1.22
C TYR A 19 8.24 7.45 1.77
N GLY A 20 8.25 6.47 0.87
CA GLY A 20 8.17 5.05 1.21
C GLY A 20 7.91 4.19 0.00
N GLU A 21 7.45 2.96 0.22
CA GLU A 21 7.16 1.98 -0.82
C GLU A 21 5.95 1.12 -0.45
N LEU A 22 5.08 0.90 -1.44
CA LEU A 22 4.02 -0.10 -1.38
C LEU A 22 4.49 -1.39 -2.07
N VAL A 23 4.29 -2.52 -1.41
CA VAL A 23 4.66 -3.85 -1.92
C VAL A 23 3.42 -4.73 -1.98
N VAL A 24 3.14 -5.34 -3.12
CA VAL A 24 2.04 -6.31 -3.25
C VAL A 24 2.47 -7.63 -2.64
N LEU A 25 1.71 -8.12 -1.66
CA LEU A 25 1.95 -9.41 -1.03
C LEU A 25 1.40 -10.57 -1.89
N GLY A 26 1.99 -11.75 -1.75
CA GLY A 26 1.54 -12.98 -2.42
C GLY A 26 2.25 -13.33 -3.73
N TYR A 27 3.27 -12.56 -4.14
CA TYR A 27 3.97 -12.76 -5.43
C TYR A 27 5.49 -12.88 -5.33
N ASN A 28 6.03 -13.11 -4.13
CA ASN A 28 7.47 -13.28 -3.87
C ASN A 28 8.39 -12.26 -4.58
N GLY A 29 7.94 -11.00 -4.71
CA GLY A 29 8.70 -9.91 -5.30
C GLY A 29 8.57 -9.72 -6.81
N SER A 30 7.74 -10.51 -7.53
CA SER A 30 7.46 -10.29 -8.95
C SER A 30 6.06 -10.76 -9.33
N LEU A 31 5.29 -9.92 -10.04
CA LEU A 31 3.96 -10.35 -10.52
C LEU A 31 4.06 -11.55 -11.49
N PRO A 32 3.04 -12.42 -11.57
CA PRO A 32 3.08 -13.61 -12.43
C PRO A 32 3.31 -13.30 -13.91
N THR A 33 2.81 -12.16 -14.40
CA THR A 33 2.98 -11.70 -15.79
C THR A 33 4.15 -10.70 -15.95
N GLY A 34 4.95 -10.55 -14.90
CA GLY A 34 6.02 -9.55 -14.78
C GLY A 34 5.52 -8.13 -14.53
N ASP A 35 6.42 -7.26 -14.11
CA ASP A 35 6.15 -5.84 -13.89
C ASP A 35 6.12 -5.09 -15.23
N ARG A 36 5.02 -4.37 -15.51
CA ARG A 36 4.81 -3.61 -16.76
C ARG A 36 4.16 -2.26 -16.49
N GLY A 37 4.83 -1.18 -16.90
CA GLY A 37 4.28 0.18 -16.78
C GLY A 37 3.96 0.53 -15.32
N ARG A 38 2.70 0.83 -15.01
CA ARG A 38 2.22 1.09 -13.63
C ARG A 38 1.76 -0.15 -12.86
N ARG A 39 1.68 -1.30 -13.53
CA ARG A 39 1.37 -2.58 -12.90
C ARG A 39 2.67 -3.23 -12.46
N LYS A 40 2.97 -3.16 -11.16
CA LYS A 40 4.23 -3.65 -10.60
C LYS A 40 4.00 -4.39 -9.29
N SER A 41 4.94 -5.21 -8.88
CA SER A 41 4.97 -5.83 -7.55
C SER A 41 5.32 -4.84 -6.44
N ARG A 42 6.01 -3.74 -6.79
CA ARG A 42 6.46 -2.69 -5.86
C ARG A 42 6.28 -1.31 -6.47
N PHE A 43 5.94 -0.34 -5.64
CA PHE A 43 5.73 1.05 -6.03
C PHE A 43 6.33 2.01 -5.00
N ALA A 44 7.43 2.66 -5.37
CA ALA A 44 8.10 3.65 -4.56
C ALA A 44 7.43 5.03 -4.74
N LEU A 45 7.09 5.68 -3.62
CA LEU A 45 6.49 7.00 -3.58
C LEU A 45 7.60 8.02 -3.32
N TYR A 46 7.79 8.94 -4.26
CA TYR A 46 8.78 10.02 -4.16
C TYR A 46 8.10 11.38 -4.18
N LYS A 47 8.68 12.35 -3.49
CA LYS A 47 8.27 13.75 -3.55
C LYS A 47 8.18 14.21 -5.01
N ARG A 48 6.99 14.67 -5.39
CA ARG A 48 6.75 15.14 -6.75
C ARG A 48 7.42 16.49 -6.97
N THR A 49 7.79 16.76 -8.22
CA THR A 49 8.34 18.05 -8.63
C THR A 49 7.39 19.21 -8.32
N LYS A 50 6.10 19.01 -8.56
CA LYS A 50 5.01 19.91 -8.16
C LYS A 50 4.03 19.17 -7.25
N ALA A 51 3.56 19.87 -6.23
CA ALA A 51 2.51 19.37 -5.36
C ALA A 51 1.26 19.03 -6.19
N ASN A 52 0.62 17.91 -5.87
CA ASN A 52 -0.66 17.51 -6.46
C ASN A 52 -1.69 17.14 -5.39
N GLY A 53 -1.39 17.38 -4.11
CA GLY A 53 -2.30 17.20 -3.01
C GLY A 53 -3.55 18.05 -3.15
N VAL A 54 -4.60 17.61 -2.46
CA VAL A 54 -5.88 18.31 -2.39
C VAL A 54 -6.46 18.23 -0.98
N LYS A 55 -7.23 19.24 -0.60
CA LYS A 55 -7.90 19.34 0.70
C LYS A 55 -9.34 19.82 0.58
N PRO A 56 -10.24 19.42 1.51
CA PRO A 56 -11.63 19.89 1.50
C PRO A 56 -11.73 21.41 1.44
N SER A 57 -12.71 21.91 0.70
CA SER A 57 -13.00 23.33 0.48
C SER A 57 -14.49 23.58 0.71
N SER A 58 -15.18 24.14 -0.29
CA SER A 58 -16.61 24.44 -0.30
C SER A 58 -17.47 23.19 -0.30
N MET A 59 -18.61 23.26 0.37
CA MET A 59 -19.68 22.25 0.34
C MET A 59 -20.91 22.84 -0.34
N HIS A 60 -21.49 22.08 -1.27
CA HIS A 60 -22.71 22.44 -2.00
C HIS A 60 -23.76 21.35 -1.85
N ILE A 61 -25.02 21.75 -1.65
CA ILE A 61 -26.16 20.84 -1.57
C ILE A 61 -27.01 21.05 -2.81
N HIS A 62 -27.23 19.97 -3.56
CA HIS A 62 -28.00 19.99 -4.80
C HIS A 62 -29.25 19.11 -4.70
N SER A 63 -30.35 19.61 -5.27
CA SER A 63 -31.65 18.94 -5.29
C SER A 63 -31.73 17.82 -6.33
N THR A 64 -30.85 17.78 -7.33
CA THR A 64 -30.79 16.65 -8.28
C THR A 64 -29.35 16.25 -8.63
N PRO A 65 -29.09 14.95 -8.93
CA PRO A 65 -27.77 14.49 -9.39
C PRO A 65 -27.36 15.02 -10.77
N GLN A 66 -28.29 15.60 -11.53
CA GLN A 66 -27.98 16.21 -12.83
C GLN A 66 -27.31 17.59 -12.62
N ASP A 67 -27.76 18.34 -11.60
CA ASP A 67 -27.20 19.63 -11.23
C ASP A 67 -25.77 19.51 -10.67
N SER A 68 -25.43 18.39 -10.01
CA SER A 68 -24.08 18.17 -9.48
C SER A 68 -23.02 18.06 -10.58
N LYS A 69 -23.39 17.58 -11.78
CA LYS A 69 -22.48 17.57 -12.95
C LYS A 69 -22.04 18.98 -13.35
N ALA A 70 -22.84 20.00 -13.08
CA ALA A 70 -22.49 21.40 -13.39
C ALA A 70 -21.36 21.92 -12.49
N VAL A 71 -21.23 21.45 -11.24
CA VAL A 71 -20.14 21.84 -10.33
C VAL A 71 -18.80 21.25 -10.77
N ASN A 72 -18.81 20.05 -11.35
CA ASN A 72 -17.60 19.38 -11.82
C ASN A 72 -16.92 20.09 -13.02
N SER A 73 -17.58 21.10 -13.61
CA SER A 73 -17.05 21.87 -14.76
C SER A 73 -15.86 22.78 -14.42
N LYS A 74 -15.61 23.06 -13.13
CA LYS A 74 -14.53 23.97 -12.69
C LYS A 74 -13.13 23.34 -12.66
N GLY A 75 -13.01 22.05 -13.00
CA GLY A 75 -11.73 21.34 -13.05
C GLY A 75 -11.08 21.06 -11.69
N LEU A 76 -11.79 21.34 -10.59
CA LEU A 76 -11.42 20.97 -9.22
C LEU A 76 -11.71 19.49 -8.95
N HIS A 77 -11.09 18.96 -7.88
CA HIS A 77 -11.48 17.65 -7.39
C HIS A 77 -12.77 17.77 -6.58
N SER A 78 -13.56 16.71 -6.50
CA SER A 78 -14.78 16.70 -5.68
C SER A 78 -15.15 15.32 -5.14
N ILE A 79 -15.93 15.30 -4.06
CA ILE A 79 -16.56 14.09 -3.54
C ILE A 79 -18.07 14.31 -3.53
N SER A 80 -18.78 13.42 -4.22
CA SER A 80 -20.22 13.46 -4.38
C SER A 80 -20.88 12.40 -3.49
N TYR A 81 -21.66 12.86 -2.51
CA TYR A 81 -22.43 12.04 -1.57
C TYR A 81 -23.91 12.08 -1.99
N THR A 82 -24.38 11.05 -2.70
CA THR A 82 -25.78 10.97 -3.14
C THR A 82 -26.66 10.39 -2.03
N LEU A 83 -27.24 11.26 -1.21
CA LEU A 83 -28.09 10.90 -0.07
C LEU A 83 -29.41 10.27 -0.52
N SER A 84 -30.01 10.79 -1.59
CA SER A 84 -31.21 10.25 -2.23
C SER A 84 -31.27 10.67 -3.70
N ARG A 85 -32.30 10.19 -4.42
CA ARG A 85 -32.61 10.64 -5.80
C ARG A 85 -32.80 12.16 -5.92
N HIS A 86 -33.11 12.85 -4.81
CA HIS A 86 -33.40 14.28 -4.77
C HIS A 86 -32.41 15.07 -3.93
N GLN A 87 -31.30 14.46 -3.50
CA GLN A 87 -30.30 15.18 -2.71
C GLN A 87 -28.91 14.60 -2.91
N THR A 88 -27.99 15.44 -3.38
CA THR A 88 -26.56 15.14 -3.44
C THR A 88 -25.78 16.26 -2.80
N VAL A 89 -24.89 15.92 -1.87
CA VAL A 89 -23.92 16.85 -1.29
C VAL A 89 -22.63 16.70 -2.06
N VAL A 90 -22.08 17.80 -2.57
CA VAL A 90 -20.79 17.83 -3.27
C VAL A 90 -19.82 18.63 -2.42
N VAL A 91 -18.70 18.00 -2.05
CA VAL A 91 -17.59 18.68 -1.37
C VAL A 91 -16.50 18.90 -2.40
N GLU A 92 -16.19 20.16 -2.70
CA GLU A 92 -15.07 20.54 -3.56
C GLU A 92 -13.75 20.39 -2.81
N TYR A 93 -12.71 20.03 -3.54
CA TYR A 93 -11.35 19.85 -3.04
C TYR A 93 -10.41 20.80 -3.79
N SER A 94 -9.80 21.70 -3.02
CA SER A 94 -8.86 22.71 -3.52
C SER A 94 -7.43 22.17 -3.51
N HIS A 95 -6.54 22.79 -4.28
CA HIS A 95 -5.13 22.41 -4.30
C HIS A 95 -4.48 22.59 -2.93
N ASP A 96 -3.77 21.56 -2.49
CA ASP A 96 -2.91 21.61 -1.33
C ASP A 96 -1.44 21.58 -1.74
N LYS A 97 -0.73 22.67 -1.45
CA LYS A 97 0.68 22.87 -1.82
C LYS A 97 1.63 22.05 -0.95
N ASP A 98 1.15 21.59 0.21
CA ASP A 98 1.95 20.98 1.27
C ASP A 98 1.91 19.44 1.22
N THR A 99 1.14 18.85 0.30
CA THR A 99 1.02 17.40 0.17
C THR A 99 1.17 16.90 -1.27
N ASP A 100 1.59 15.65 -1.41
CA ASP A 100 1.52 14.86 -2.65
C ASP A 100 0.51 13.74 -2.48
N MET A 101 -0.28 13.48 -3.52
CA MET A 101 -1.26 12.40 -3.57
C MET A 101 -0.85 11.34 -4.58
N PHE A 102 -1.03 10.08 -4.20
CA PHE A 102 -0.83 8.90 -5.03
C PHE A 102 -2.08 8.02 -4.98
N GLN A 103 -2.60 7.61 -6.13
CA GLN A 103 -3.81 6.78 -6.18
C GLN A 103 -3.52 5.36 -6.59
N ILE A 104 -4.19 4.43 -5.91
CA ILE A 104 -4.04 2.99 -6.10
C ILE A 104 -5.39 2.41 -6.46
N GLY A 105 -5.41 1.48 -7.41
CA GLY A 105 -6.64 0.81 -7.82
C GLY A 105 -6.41 -0.11 -9.01
N ARG A 106 -7.46 -0.80 -9.45
CA ARG A 106 -7.36 -1.72 -10.61
C ARG A 106 -7.48 -1.03 -11.96
N SER A 107 -7.94 0.22 -12.00
CA SER A 107 -8.09 0.92 -13.28
C SER A 107 -6.72 1.24 -13.87
N THR A 108 -6.61 1.16 -15.20
CA THR A 108 -5.45 1.61 -15.95
C THR A 108 -5.60 3.06 -16.42
N GLU A 109 -6.64 3.78 -16.00
CA GLU A 109 -6.81 5.19 -16.31
C GLU A 109 -5.69 6.05 -15.71
N SER A 110 -5.49 7.24 -16.29
CA SER A 110 -4.39 8.15 -15.91
C SER A 110 -4.36 8.58 -14.44
N PRO A 111 -5.48 8.71 -13.69
CA PRO A 111 -5.43 9.12 -12.28
C PRO A 111 -4.78 8.08 -11.35
N ILE A 112 -4.60 6.83 -11.80
CA ILE A 112 -3.99 5.76 -10.98
C ILE A 112 -2.48 5.80 -11.14
N ASP A 113 -1.75 5.94 -10.04
CA ASP A 113 -0.29 5.85 -10.03
C ASP A 113 0.19 4.40 -9.95
N PHE A 114 -0.52 3.58 -9.17
CA PHE A 114 -0.18 2.18 -8.94
C PHE A 114 -1.34 1.23 -9.26
N VAL A 115 -1.17 0.43 -10.32
CA VAL A 115 -2.20 -0.50 -10.78
C VAL A 115 -2.06 -1.84 -10.07
N VAL A 116 -3.08 -2.21 -9.30
CA VAL A 116 -3.13 -3.46 -8.53
C VAL A 116 -4.24 -4.36 -9.07
N THR A 117 -3.94 -5.65 -9.19
CA THR A 117 -4.91 -6.69 -9.58
C THR A 117 -5.07 -7.69 -8.45
N ASP A 118 -6.20 -8.41 -8.42
CA ASP A 118 -6.48 -9.43 -7.41
C ASP A 118 -5.34 -10.45 -7.33
N THR A 119 -4.95 -10.77 -6.10
CA THR A 119 -3.92 -11.77 -5.80
C THR A 119 -4.44 -13.14 -6.20
N ILE A 120 -3.64 -13.89 -6.98
CA ILE A 120 -3.94 -15.27 -7.35
C ILE A 120 -3.40 -16.16 -6.23
N SER A 121 -4.24 -16.99 -5.63
CA SER A 121 -3.81 -17.93 -4.58
C SER A 121 -2.78 -18.92 -5.15
N GLY A 122 -1.63 -19.05 -4.48
CA GLY A 122 -0.46 -19.82 -4.91
C GLY A 122 -0.61 -21.35 -4.87
N GLY A 123 -1.71 -21.90 -5.38
CA GLY A 123 -1.95 -23.34 -5.50
C GLY A 123 -2.46 -23.79 -6.88
N GLN A 124 -2.57 -22.86 -7.84
CA GLN A 124 -3.01 -23.14 -9.21
C GLN A 124 -1.91 -22.76 -10.22
N GLU A 125 -0.69 -23.25 -10.00
CA GLU A 125 0.30 -23.31 -11.09
C GLU A 125 -0.15 -24.42 -12.06
N GLY A 126 -1.02 -24.08 -13.01
CA GLY A 126 -1.43 -25.01 -14.07
C GLY A 126 -2.83 -24.79 -14.64
N GLU A 127 -3.74 -24.17 -13.89
CA GLU A 127 -5.04 -23.76 -14.42
C GLU A 127 -5.06 -22.24 -14.56
N GLU A 128 -5.06 -21.76 -15.81
CA GLU A 128 -5.54 -20.41 -16.12
C GLU A 128 -7.04 -20.36 -15.77
N ASN A 129 -7.38 -20.26 -14.49
CA ASN A 129 -8.68 -19.74 -14.09
C ASN A 129 -8.51 -18.22 -14.04
N PRO A 130 -8.78 -17.48 -15.14
CA PRO A 130 -8.75 -16.04 -15.09
C PRO A 130 -9.68 -15.59 -13.98
N ILE A 131 -9.22 -14.67 -13.12
CA ILE A 131 -10.09 -14.01 -12.16
C ILE A 131 -11.15 -13.27 -12.98
N THR A 132 -12.34 -13.87 -13.11
CA THR A 132 -13.41 -13.38 -13.99
C THR A 132 -14.10 -12.15 -13.40
N GLN A 133 -14.02 -11.96 -12.07
CA GLN A 133 -14.59 -10.83 -11.36
C GLN A 133 -13.60 -10.31 -10.32
N SER A 134 -13.05 -9.12 -10.58
CA SER A 134 -12.18 -8.41 -9.63
C SER A 134 -13.01 -7.75 -8.54
N THR A 135 -12.59 -7.92 -7.29
CA THR A 135 -13.22 -7.27 -6.12
C THR A 135 -12.56 -5.95 -5.73
N ILE A 136 -11.41 -5.65 -6.33
CA ILE A 136 -10.67 -4.41 -6.14
C ILE A 136 -11.41 -3.25 -6.83
N SER A 137 -11.53 -2.14 -6.12
CA SER A 137 -12.11 -0.92 -6.69
C SER A 137 -11.24 -0.33 -7.81
N ARG A 138 -11.87 0.26 -8.83
CA ARG A 138 -11.17 0.95 -9.94
C ARG A 138 -10.22 2.04 -9.43
N PHE A 139 -10.69 2.81 -8.46
CA PHE A 139 -9.96 3.85 -7.74
C PHE A 139 -10.10 3.55 -6.24
N ALA A 140 -9.23 2.70 -5.71
CA ALA A 140 -9.43 2.04 -4.43
C ALA A 140 -9.07 2.91 -3.23
N CYS A 141 -7.90 3.54 -3.24
CA CYS A 141 -7.45 4.40 -2.16
C CYS A 141 -6.50 5.50 -2.65
N ARG A 142 -6.26 6.48 -1.77
CA ARG A 142 -5.25 7.51 -1.89
C ARG A 142 -4.25 7.35 -0.76
N VAL A 143 -2.96 7.46 -1.09
CA VAL A 143 -1.90 7.73 -0.10
C VAL A 143 -1.47 9.18 -0.29
N VAL A 144 -1.59 9.97 0.78
CA VAL A 144 -1.25 11.40 0.80
C VAL A 144 -0.04 11.58 1.71
N CYS A 145 1.04 12.11 1.15
CA CYS A 145 2.30 12.33 1.87
C CYS A 145 2.51 13.83 2.08
N GLU A 146 2.90 14.22 3.30
CA GLU A 146 3.39 15.57 3.59
C GLU A 146 4.68 15.83 2.82
N ARG A 147 4.79 17.00 2.19
CA ARG A 147 5.98 17.38 1.39
C ARG A 147 7.14 17.88 2.24
N ASN A 148 6.92 18.12 3.52
CA ASN A 148 7.91 18.61 4.48
C ASN A 148 8.11 17.55 5.58
N PRO A 149 9.29 17.53 6.24
CA PRO A 149 9.54 16.63 7.37
C PRO A 149 8.42 16.72 8.43
N PRO A 150 8.00 15.58 9.03
CA PRO A 150 8.60 14.25 8.91
C PRO A 150 8.11 13.43 7.71
N TYR A 151 7.45 14.07 6.73
CA TYR A 151 6.93 13.43 5.52
C TYR A 151 5.86 12.35 5.77
N THR A 152 4.99 12.62 6.75
CA THR A 152 3.94 11.69 7.18
C THR A 152 3.09 11.22 5.99
N ALA A 153 2.92 9.91 5.84
CA ALA A 153 2.04 9.30 4.86
C ALA A 153 0.71 8.92 5.52
N ARG A 154 -0.41 9.35 4.93
CA ARG A 154 -1.78 9.02 5.39
C ARG A 154 -2.55 8.32 4.28
N ILE A 155 -3.44 7.40 4.66
CA ILE A 155 -4.29 6.68 3.70
C ILE A 155 -5.74 7.14 3.80
N PHE A 156 -6.42 7.18 2.67
CA PHE A 156 -7.84 7.53 2.55
C PHE A 156 -8.52 6.53 1.62
N ALA A 157 -9.75 6.15 1.93
CA ALA A 157 -10.52 5.31 1.03
C ALA A 157 -10.96 6.10 -0.22
N ALA A 158 -11.17 5.35 -1.30
CA ALA A 158 -11.45 5.83 -2.65
C ALA A 158 -10.31 6.64 -3.29
N GLY A 159 -10.30 6.68 -4.62
CA GLY A 159 -9.52 7.63 -5.42
C GLY A 159 -10.43 8.39 -6.38
N PHE A 160 -10.00 9.58 -6.77
CA PHE A 160 -10.66 10.40 -7.77
C PHE A 160 -10.56 9.76 -9.15
N ASP A 161 -11.67 9.72 -9.86
CA ASP A 161 -11.74 9.20 -11.22
C ASP A 161 -11.17 10.18 -12.26
N SER A 162 -11.27 9.84 -13.54
CA SER A 162 -10.83 10.70 -14.65
C SER A 162 -11.59 12.03 -14.74
N SER A 163 -12.74 12.14 -14.07
CA SER A 163 -13.52 13.37 -13.91
C SER A 163 -13.16 14.09 -12.61
N LYS A 164 -12.06 13.71 -11.94
CA LYS A 164 -11.60 14.22 -10.65
C LYS A 164 -12.62 14.09 -9.52
N ASN A 165 -13.52 13.11 -9.60
CA ASN A 165 -14.60 12.93 -8.64
C ASN A 165 -14.51 11.57 -7.92
N ILE A 166 -14.86 11.56 -6.63
CA ILE A 166 -15.20 10.35 -5.89
C ILE A 166 -16.72 10.29 -5.77
N PHE A 167 -17.34 9.20 -6.20
CA PHE A 167 -18.78 9.02 -6.15
C PHE A 167 -19.20 8.01 -5.07
N LEU A 168 -19.97 8.47 -4.09
CA LEU A 168 -20.61 7.66 -3.07
C LEU A 168 -22.11 7.63 -3.32
N GLY A 169 -22.56 6.56 -3.98
CA GLY A 169 -23.97 6.38 -4.34
C GLY A 169 -24.90 6.13 -3.15
N GLU A 170 -26.19 5.97 -3.44
CA GLU A 170 -27.25 5.80 -2.43
C GLU A 170 -26.98 4.65 -1.45
N LYS A 171 -26.39 3.54 -1.93
CA LYS A 171 -26.07 2.35 -1.12
C LYS A 171 -24.81 2.46 -0.27
N ALA A 172 -23.96 3.47 -0.48
CA ALA A 172 -22.76 3.66 0.31
C ALA A 172 -23.10 4.20 1.71
N ALA A 173 -22.42 3.71 2.75
CA ALA A 173 -22.53 4.28 4.09
C ALA A 173 -21.98 5.71 4.07
N LYS A 174 -22.75 6.68 4.55
CA LYS A 174 -22.39 8.10 4.56
C LYS A 174 -23.17 8.83 5.63
N TRP A 175 -22.52 9.77 6.28
CA TRP A 175 -23.06 10.52 7.40
C TRP A 175 -22.46 11.92 7.44
N LYS A 176 -23.08 12.78 8.24
CA LYS A 176 -22.53 14.07 8.62
C LYS A 176 -21.93 13.91 10.01
N ASN A 177 -20.67 14.26 10.21
CA ASN A 177 -20.03 14.24 11.52
C ASN A 177 -20.54 15.41 12.40
N PRO A 178 -20.24 15.43 13.71
CA PRO A 178 -20.69 16.50 14.61
C PRO A 178 -20.29 17.91 14.18
N ASP A 179 -19.12 18.05 13.54
CA ASP A 179 -18.62 19.32 13.00
C ASP A 179 -19.31 19.75 11.70
N GLY A 180 -20.20 18.92 11.19
CA GLY A 180 -21.00 19.19 10.01
C GLY A 180 -20.34 18.83 8.68
N HIS A 181 -19.20 18.15 8.71
CA HIS A 181 -18.53 17.62 7.52
C HIS A 181 -19.16 16.29 7.08
N MET A 182 -19.23 16.07 5.77
CA MET A 182 -19.67 14.79 5.22
C MET A 182 -18.51 13.79 5.20
N ASP A 183 -18.82 12.55 5.52
CA ASP A 183 -17.92 11.42 5.33
C ASP A 183 -18.70 10.18 4.88
N GLY A 184 -17.98 9.12 4.50
CA GLY A 184 -18.58 7.85 4.13
C GLY A 184 -17.55 6.77 3.86
N LEU A 185 -18.07 5.57 3.63
CA LEU A 185 -17.28 4.39 3.30
C LEU A 185 -17.54 3.96 1.86
N THR A 186 -16.49 3.45 1.20
CA THR A 186 -16.64 2.79 -0.10
C THR A 186 -17.40 1.47 0.06
N THR A 187 -17.96 0.92 -1.02
CA THR A 187 -18.79 -0.30 -0.94
C THR A 187 -18.08 -1.45 -0.25
N ASN A 188 -16.83 -1.78 -0.65
CA ASN A 188 -16.08 -2.90 -0.09
C ASN A 188 -15.12 -2.50 1.04
N GLY A 189 -14.89 -1.20 1.26
CA GLY A 189 -13.98 -0.72 2.30
C GLY A 189 -12.50 -0.88 1.94
N VAL A 190 -11.68 0.02 2.50
CA VAL A 190 -10.21 -0.09 2.53
C VAL A 190 -9.83 -0.37 3.97
N LEU A 191 -9.17 -1.51 4.21
CA LEU A 191 -8.81 -1.90 5.57
C LEU A 191 -7.31 -1.71 5.80
N VAL A 192 -6.95 -1.32 7.02
CA VAL A 192 -5.57 -1.12 7.45
C VAL A 192 -5.32 -1.87 8.75
N MET A 193 -4.15 -2.49 8.86
CA MET A 193 -3.67 -3.10 10.10
C MET A 193 -2.24 -2.64 10.36
N HIS A 194 -2.01 -2.10 11.55
CA HIS A 194 -0.66 -1.76 12.02
C HIS A 194 -0.12 -2.88 12.90
N PRO A 195 1.08 -3.42 12.64
CA PRO A 195 1.68 -4.43 13.50
C PRO A 195 1.97 -3.84 14.90
N LYS A 196 1.64 -4.61 15.95
CA LYS A 196 1.91 -4.22 17.33
C LYS A 196 3.39 -4.42 17.63
N GLY A 197 4.02 -3.40 18.22
CA GLY A 197 5.46 -3.40 18.51
C GLY A 197 6.34 -2.90 17.36
N GLY A 198 5.75 -2.42 16.25
CA GLY A 198 6.49 -1.98 15.06
C GLY A 198 6.67 -3.11 14.04
N PHE A 199 7.57 -2.94 13.07
CA PHE A 199 7.90 -3.93 12.05
C PHE A 199 9.27 -4.58 12.35
N THR A 200 9.23 -5.60 13.19
CA THR A 200 10.36 -6.25 13.87
C THR A 200 10.10 -7.76 13.97
N GLU A 201 11.06 -8.53 14.49
CA GLU A 201 10.89 -9.99 14.66
C GLU A 201 9.82 -10.32 15.73
N GLU A 202 9.70 -9.48 16.76
CA GLU A 202 8.78 -9.65 17.89
C GLU A 202 7.37 -9.09 17.61
N SER A 203 7.13 -8.63 16.38
CA SER A 203 5.88 -8.01 15.97
C SER A 203 4.70 -8.96 16.14
N LYS A 204 3.61 -8.43 16.72
CA LYS A 204 2.34 -9.15 16.84
C LYS A 204 1.32 -8.58 15.86
N PRO A 205 0.35 -9.39 15.40
CA PRO A 205 -0.71 -8.88 14.54
C PRO A 205 -1.48 -7.76 15.22
N GLY A 206 -1.77 -6.72 14.44
CA GLY A 206 -2.64 -5.62 14.81
C GLY A 206 -4.12 -5.99 14.76
N VAL A 207 -4.96 -4.98 14.91
CA VAL A 207 -6.40 -5.08 14.64
C VAL A 207 -6.65 -4.42 13.28
N TRP A 208 -7.45 -5.06 12.44
CA TRP A 208 -7.90 -4.45 11.20
C TRP A 208 -8.91 -3.35 11.47
N ARG A 209 -8.72 -2.20 10.83
CA ARG A 209 -9.61 -1.05 10.85
C ARG A 209 -10.07 -0.72 9.45
N GLU A 210 -11.26 -0.14 9.33
CA GLU A 210 -11.73 0.41 8.08
C GLU A 210 -11.45 1.92 8.03
N ILE A 211 -10.90 2.38 6.91
CA ILE A 211 -10.59 3.80 6.69
C ILE A 211 -11.71 4.43 5.87
N SER A 212 -12.17 5.60 6.29
CA SER A 212 -13.19 6.36 5.57
C SER A 212 -12.63 7.15 4.39
N VAL A 213 -13.52 7.74 3.60
CA VAL A 213 -13.14 8.59 2.46
C VAL A 213 -12.48 9.90 2.93
N CYS A 214 -12.82 10.40 4.11
CA CYS A 214 -12.17 11.56 4.74
C CYS A 214 -11.03 11.19 5.69
N GLY A 215 -10.74 9.89 5.89
CA GLY A 215 -9.56 9.41 6.62
C GLY A 215 -9.79 9.10 8.11
N ASP A 216 -11.04 9.05 8.55
CA ASP A 216 -11.40 8.60 9.89
C ASP A 216 -11.29 7.07 10.00
N VAL A 217 -11.05 6.59 11.23
CA VAL A 217 -10.79 5.18 11.52
C VAL A 217 -12.01 4.54 12.18
N TYR A 218 -12.47 3.43 11.61
CA TYR A 218 -13.61 2.67 12.10
C TYR A 218 -13.23 1.23 12.45
N THR A 219 -13.96 0.62 13.38
CA THR A 219 -13.95 -0.84 13.52
C THR A 219 -14.44 -1.48 12.22
N LEU A 220 -14.16 -2.76 12.04
CA LEU A 220 -14.76 -3.51 10.93
C LEU A 220 -16.30 -3.48 11.03
N ARG A 221 -16.94 -3.54 9.88
CA ARG A 221 -18.35 -3.88 9.75
C ARG A 221 -18.59 -5.33 10.18
N GLU A 222 -19.84 -5.70 10.41
CA GLU A 222 -20.21 -7.08 10.75
C GLU A 222 -19.76 -8.08 9.66
N THR A 223 -19.96 -7.72 8.40
CA THR A 223 -19.45 -8.47 7.24
C THR A 223 -18.84 -7.50 6.22
N ARG A 224 -17.87 -7.97 5.43
CA ARG A 224 -17.29 -7.16 4.34
C ARG A 224 -18.41 -6.72 3.41
N SER A 225 -18.41 -5.44 3.05
CA SER A 225 -19.43 -4.82 2.19
C SER A 225 -20.83 -4.61 2.80
N ALA A 226 -21.03 -4.89 4.10
CA ALA A 226 -22.27 -4.53 4.80
C ALA A 226 -22.53 -3.02 4.73
N GLN A 227 -23.79 -2.59 4.67
CA GLN A 227 -24.11 -1.16 4.57
C GLN A 227 -23.94 -0.39 5.89
N ILE A 228 -23.89 -1.12 7.01
CA ILE A 228 -23.77 -0.53 8.34
C ILE A 228 -22.28 -0.33 8.64
N PRO A 229 -21.82 0.90 8.89
CA PRO A 229 -20.45 1.16 9.26
C PRO A 229 -20.11 0.56 10.64
N GLY A 230 -18.84 0.31 10.89
CA GLY A 230 -18.36 0.02 12.24
C GLY A 230 -18.46 1.23 13.18
N LYS A 231 -17.90 1.09 14.39
CA LYS A 231 -17.82 2.19 15.36
C LYS A 231 -16.60 3.06 15.08
N LEU A 232 -16.74 4.38 15.25
CA LEU A 232 -15.61 5.31 15.18
C LEU A 232 -14.58 4.96 16.27
N VAL A 233 -13.29 5.03 15.93
CA VAL A 233 -12.16 4.77 16.81
C VAL A 233 -11.33 6.05 16.93
N GLU A 234 -11.71 6.90 17.88
CA GLU A 234 -11.16 8.26 18.04
C GLU A 234 -9.67 8.30 18.44
N ASN A 235 -9.16 7.22 19.01
CA ASN A 235 -7.78 7.12 19.49
C ASN A 235 -6.81 6.52 18.46
N GLU A 236 -7.29 6.19 17.26
CA GLU A 236 -6.47 5.72 16.14
C GLU A 236 -6.56 6.72 14.97
N ASN A 237 -5.58 6.69 14.07
CA ASN A 237 -5.52 7.61 12.93
C ASN A 237 -5.12 6.87 11.65
N ASN A 238 -5.20 7.55 10.52
CA ASN A 238 -4.91 6.98 9.21
C ASN A 238 -3.44 7.12 8.77
N ILE A 239 -2.51 7.35 9.70
CA ILE A 239 -1.08 7.43 9.40
C ILE A 239 -0.54 6.02 9.13
N LEU A 240 0.13 5.85 7.99
CA LEU A 240 0.78 4.59 7.65
C LEU A 240 2.14 4.47 8.38
N LEU A 241 2.20 3.56 9.35
CA LEU A 241 3.41 3.17 10.07
C LEU A 241 4.23 2.13 9.29
N ASP A 242 5.54 2.01 9.53
CA ASP A 242 6.34 0.96 8.90
C ASP A 242 5.71 -0.42 9.18
N GLY A 243 5.54 -1.23 8.14
CA GLY A 243 4.91 -2.54 8.27
C GLY A 243 3.38 -2.54 8.18
N SER A 244 2.73 -1.39 7.99
CA SER A 244 1.28 -1.35 7.85
C SER A 244 0.80 -2.19 6.67
N LEU A 245 -0.22 -3.02 6.91
CA LEU A 245 -0.91 -3.77 5.87
C LEU A 245 -2.14 -3.00 5.41
N VAL A 246 -2.40 -2.99 4.10
CA VAL A 246 -3.55 -2.35 3.45
C VAL A 246 -4.27 -3.38 2.60
N ASP A 247 -5.50 -3.73 2.97
CA ASP A 247 -6.36 -4.65 2.22
C ASP A 247 -7.31 -3.84 1.32
N LEU A 248 -7.20 -4.09 0.00
CA LEU A 248 -7.99 -3.43 -1.05
C LEU A 248 -9.11 -4.30 -1.61
N CYS A 249 -9.55 -5.30 -0.84
CA CYS A 249 -10.57 -6.30 -1.18
C CYS A 249 -10.17 -7.06 -2.44
N GLY A 250 -9.14 -7.90 -2.34
CA GLY A 250 -8.64 -8.72 -3.45
C GLY A 250 -7.11 -8.74 -3.53
N ALA A 251 -6.45 -7.72 -2.97
CA ALA A 251 -5.00 -7.70 -2.79
C ALA A 251 -4.66 -7.05 -1.45
N THR A 252 -3.56 -7.51 -0.83
CA THR A 252 -2.98 -6.88 0.36
C THR A 252 -1.65 -6.24 0.00
N LEU A 253 -1.50 -4.97 0.38
CA LEU A 253 -0.26 -4.21 0.22
C LEU A 253 0.44 -4.09 1.57
N LEU A 254 1.76 -4.13 1.55
CA LEU A 254 2.63 -3.75 2.65
C LEU A 254 3.16 -2.34 2.40
N TRP A 255 2.99 -1.44 3.35
CA TRP A 255 3.68 -0.16 3.38
C TRP A 255 4.99 -0.29 4.13
N ARG A 256 6.07 0.19 3.50
CA ARG A 256 7.36 0.42 4.14
C ARG A 256 7.71 1.89 4.06
N THR A 257 8.03 2.48 5.20
CA THR A 257 8.57 3.84 5.33
C THR A 257 9.95 3.92 4.70
N ALA A 258 10.39 5.13 4.31
CA ALA A 258 11.75 5.32 3.82
C ALA A 258 12.83 4.90 4.84
N GLU A 259 12.61 5.20 6.13
CA GLU A 259 13.47 4.78 7.24
C GLU A 259 13.50 3.24 7.38
N GLY A 260 12.33 2.60 7.41
CA GLY A 260 12.25 1.14 7.47
C GLY A 260 12.94 0.45 6.28
N LEU A 261 12.84 1.03 5.08
CA LEU A 261 13.55 0.54 3.89
C LEU A 261 15.06 0.73 3.98
N PHE A 262 15.53 1.83 4.58
CA PHE A 262 16.95 2.07 4.78
C PHE A 262 17.59 1.01 5.68
N HIS A 263 16.84 0.52 6.67
CA HIS A 263 17.25 -0.58 7.56
C HIS A 263 16.97 -1.99 7.01
N ALA A 264 16.42 -2.11 5.81
CA ALA A 264 16.13 -3.42 5.23
C ALA A 264 17.43 -4.16 4.83
N PRO A 265 17.45 -5.52 4.90
CA PRO A 265 18.57 -6.31 4.40
C PRO A 265 18.91 -5.99 2.95
N THR A 266 20.19 -5.77 2.66
CA THR A 266 20.69 -5.55 1.30
C THR A 266 21.19 -6.84 0.67
N GLN A 267 21.33 -6.87 -0.65
CA GLN A 267 21.94 -8.00 -1.35
C GLN A 267 23.35 -8.33 -0.82
N LYS A 268 24.12 -7.29 -0.45
CA LYS A 268 25.45 -7.44 0.15
C LYS A 268 25.37 -8.10 1.53
N HIS A 269 24.40 -7.72 2.34
CA HIS A 269 24.17 -8.32 3.65
C HIS A 269 23.80 -9.80 3.51
N LEU A 270 22.83 -10.13 2.64
CA LEU A 270 22.44 -11.52 2.37
C LEU A 270 23.60 -12.37 1.85
N GLU A 271 24.43 -11.81 0.97
CA GLU A 271 25.63 -12.48 0.46
C GLU A 271 26.69 -12.70 1.55
N ALA A 272 26.86 -11.76 2.49
CA ALA A 272 27.76 -11.94 3.63
C ALA A 272 27.29 -13.07 4.57
N LEU A 273 25.99 -13.11 4.92
CA LEU A 273 25.42 -14.20 5.72
C LEU A 273 25.56 -15.56 5.02
N ARG A 274 25.36 -15.60 3.69
CA ARG A 274 25.62 -16.82 2.89
C ARG A 274 27.07 -17.28 3.00
N GLN A 275 28.02 -16.35 2.92
CA GLN A 275 29.45 -16.67 3.03
C GLN A 275 29.81 -17.19 4.42
N GLU A 276 29.24 -16.61 5.48
CA GLU A 276 29.39 -17.07 6.86
C GLU A 276 28.88 -18.51 7.03
N ILE A 277 27.68 -18.81 6.51
CA ILE A 277 27.12 -20.17 6.54
C ILE A 277 28.04 -21.15 5.81
N ASN A 278 28.53 -20.81 4.61
CA ASN A 278 29.46 -21.68 3.88
C ASN A 278 30.80 -21.86 4.59
N ALA A 279 31.30 -20.82 5.28
CA ALA A 279 32.53 -20.89 6.05
C ALA A 279 32.41 -21.82 7.26
N ALA A 280 31.21 -21.95 7.84
CA ALA A 280 30.90 -22.91 8.90
C ALA A 280 30.91 -24.37 8.42
N ARG A 281 31.01 -24.62 7.09
CA ARG A 281 31.06 -25.96 6.47
C ARG A 281 29.97 -26.91 7.00
N PRO A 282 28.69 -26.54 6.88
CA PRO A 282 27.58 -27.38 7.35
C PRO A 282 27.65 -28.76 6.72
N GLN A 283 27.52 -29.81 7.53
CA GLN A 283 27.56 -31.20 7.06
C GLN A 283 26.14 -31.74 6.85
N CYS A 284 25.93 -32.47 5.75
CA CYS A 284 24.75 -33.31 5.59
C CYS A 284 24.83 -34.48 6.58
N PRO A 285 23.88 -34.65 7.51
CA PRO A 285 23.95 -35.72 8.51
C PRO A 285 23.79 -37.13 7.94
N VAL A 286 23.23 -37.27 6.72
CA VAL A 286 23.02 -38.55 6.05
C VAL A 286 24.17 -38.86 5.08
N GLY A 287 24.46 -37.96 4.14
CA GLY A 287 25.47 -38.18 3.11
C GLY A 287 26.90 -37.84 3.53
N LEU A 288 27.10 -37.24 4.72
CA LEU A 288 28.40 -36.81 5.27
C LEU A 288 29.22 -35.90 4.36
N ASN A 289 28.55 -35.21 3.43
CA ASN A 289 29.14 -34.22 2.53
C ASN A 289 28.95 -32.81 3.07
N THR A 290 29.91 -31.92 2.80
CA THR A 290 29.79 -30.50 3.12
C THR A 290 28.80 -29.82 2.17
N LEU A 291 27.80 -29.16 2.72
CA LEU A 291 26.82 -28.39 1.96
C LEU A 291 27.40 -27.02 1.58
N ALA A 292 27.13 -26.58 0.35
CA ALA A 292 27.55 -25.28 -0.16
C ALA A 292 26.38 -24.56 -0.83
N PHE A 293 25.99 -23.40 -0.28
CA PHE A 293 24.91 -22.57 -0.81
C PHE A 293 25.47 -21.66 -1.90
N PRO A 294 24.96 -21.67 -3.14
CA PRO A 294 25.47 -20.82 -4.23
C PRO A 294 25.07 -19.35 -4.07
N SER A 295 25.84 -18.43 -4.67
CA SER A 295 25.48 -17.00 -4.70
C SER A 295 24.29 -16.74 -5.62
N MET A 296 23.45 -15.76 -5.26
CA MET A 296 22.25 -15.36 -6.02
C MET A 296 22.57 -14.81 -7.42
N ASN A 297 23.77 -14.31 -7.68
CA ASN A 297 24.15 -13.73 -8.97
C ASN A 297 24.59 -14.75 -10.04
N ARG A 298 24.44 -16.06 -9.79
CA ARG A 298 24.75 -17.06 -10.81
C ARG A 298 23.67 -17.08 -11.88
N THR A 299 24.00 -16.51 -13.05
CA THR A 299 23.29 -16.67 -14.31
C THR A 299 23.03 -18.16 -14.59
N ARG A 300 21.88 -18.47 -15.22
CA ARG A 300 21.36 -19.80 -15.65
C ARG A 300 22.28 -20.69 -16.50
N ALA A 301 23.59 -20.44 -16.53
CA ALA A 301 24.57 -21.13 -17.38
C ALA A 301 25.14 -22.44 -16.79
N PHE A 302 24.70 -22.87 -15.60
CA PHE A 302 25.11 -24.14 -14.99
C PHE A 302 23.90 -24.95 -14.50
N THR A 303 23.05 -25.37 -15.45
CA THR A 303 21.95 -26.33 -15.22
C THR A 303 22.45 -27.73 -14.83
N SER A 304 23.76 -28.02 -14.90
CA SER A 304 24.34 -29.31 -14.53
C SER A 304 24.69 -29.48 -13.04
N LEU A 305 24.45 -28.45 -12.20
CA LEU A 305 24.71 -28.48 -10.75
C LEU A 305 23.43 -28.35 -9.89
N GLU A 306 22.25 -28.24 -10.51
CA GLU A 306 20.97 -28.15 -9.80
C GLU A 306 20.73 -29.39 -8.90
N ASP A 307 21.14 -30.56 -9.37
CA ASP A 307 20.97 -31.85 -8.67
C ASP A 307 21.78 -32.01 -7.38
N LYS A 308 22.60 -31.04 -6.97
CA LYS A 308 23.37 -31.08 -5.69
C LYS A 308 23.21 -29.82 -4.84
N GLN A 309 22.36 -28.89 -5.25
CA GLN A 309 22.17 -27.64 -4.52
C GLN A 309 21.37 -27.89 -3.23
N PRO A 310 21.90 -27.50 -2.06
CA PRO A 310 21.11 -27.55 -0.84
C PRO A 310 20.00 -26.48 -0.88
N TRP A 311 18.79 -26.85 -0.44
CA TRP A 311 17.70 -25.92 -0.18
C TRP A 311 17.28 -25.94 1.28
N VAL A 312 16.72 -24.82 1.74
CA VAL A 312 16.25 -24.63 3.12
C VAL A 312 14.73 -24.57 3.11
N TYR A 313 14.09 -25.39 3.92
CA TYR A 313 12.66 -25.29 4.22
C TYR A 313 12.43 -24.10 5.12
N LEU A 314 11.90 -23.01 4.56
CA LEU A 314 11.67 -21.76 5.31
C LEU A 314 10.74 -21.93 6.52
N ALA A 315 9.85 -22.92 6.49
CA ALA A 315 8.90 -23.18 7.59
C ALA A 315 9.55 -23.79 8.85
N CYS A 316 10.66 -24.52 8.70
CA CYS A 316 11.26 -25.28 9.80
C CYS A 316 12.79 -25.21 9.86
N GLY A 317 13.43 -24.47 8.95
CA GLY A 317 14.89 -24.31 8.87
C GLY A 317 15.64 -25.56 8.42
N HIS A 318 14.96 -26.68 8.16
CA HIS A 318 15.62 -27.89 7.69
C HIS A 318 16.31 -27.65 6.35
N VAL A 319 17.52 -28.17 6.20
CA VAL A 319 18.28 -28.12 4.96
C VAL A 319 18.21 -29.50 4.32
N HIS A 320 17.79 -29.54 3.05
CA HIS A 320 17.89 -30.74 2.23
C HIS A 320 18.98 -30.53 1.19
N GLY A 321 19.79 -31.55 0.97
CA GLY A 321 20.67 -31.63 -0.19
C GLY A 321 20.52 -33.02 -0.77
N TYR A 322 20.46 -33.12 -2.10
CA TYR A 322 20.51 -34.39 -2.80
C TYR A 322 21.83 -35.12 -2.47
N HIS A 323 21.72 -36.44 -2.30
CA HIS A 323 22.82 -37.35 -1.95
C HIS A 323 23.63 -37.78 -3.17
#